data_AF-A0AA39TG56-F1
#
_entry.id   AF-A0AA39TG56-F1
#
_cell.length_a   1.000
_cell.length_b   1.000
_cell.length_c   1.000
_cell.angle_alpha   90.00
_cell.angle_beta   90.00
_cell.angle_gamma   90.00
#
_symmetry.space_group_name_H-M   'P 1'
#
loop_
_entity.id
_entity.type
_entity.pdbx_description
1 polymer ?
#
loop_
_entity_poly.entity_id
_entity_poly.type
_entity_poly.pdbx_seq_one_letter_code
_entity_poly.pdbx_strand_id
1 'polypeptide(L)'
;EEFLGHAKGCAAAWQMSSVLDTINTGIVPGNRNSNNIDFHFMHRTCLMFPSKSIQTDGVHAGVMSSFGFGQVNGTALVVHPCYLFRALDAEYYAAKRKRNSVRQLKTYNVMSEMIIKNNLVKIKEKPPYTLELEDKVLTDSLARLSADSQTGPYSFSKKQPMHAPIDDSNVKAVTQLLEARVTLLASVSIKVILRVQIDVH
;
A
#
# COMPACT_ATOMS: atom_id res chain seq x y z
N GLU A 1 15.77 -11.27 20.05
CA GLU A 1 16.04 -10.70 21.39
C GLU A 1 17.48 -10.89 21.83
N GLU A 2 18.18 -11.92 21.38
CA GLU A 2 19.48 -12.24 21.95
C GLU A 2 20.59 -11.20 21.72
N PHE A 3 20.64 -10.57 20.54
CA PHE A 3 21.63 -9.51 20.27
C PHE A 3 21.18 -8.13 20.74
N LEU A 4 19.88 -7.84 20.69
CA LEU A 4 19.31 -6.51 20.99
C LEU A 4 18.76 -6.39 22.42
N GLY A 5 18.68 -7.49 23.16
CA GLY A 5 17.94 -7.60 24.42
C GLY A 5 16.42 -7.59 24.25
N HIS A 6 15.73 -7.49 25.39
CA HIS A 6 14.28 -7.35 25.47
C HIS A 6 13.89 -5.88 25.71
N ALA A 7 13.54 -5.17 24.65
CA ALA A 7 13.13 -3.76 24.70
C ALA A 7 11.63 -3.54 25.00
N LYS A 8 11.00 -4.47 25.74
CA LYS A 8 9.57 -4.44 26.11
C LYS A 8 8.69 -4.18 24.88
N GLY A 9 7.97 -3.06 24.82
CA GLY A 9 7.06 -2.71 23.73
C GLY A 9 7.74 -2.58 22.36
N CYS A 10 9.01 -2.19 22.30
CA CYS A 10 9.74 -2.05 21.03
C CYS A 10 10.31 -3.38 20.52
N ALA A 11 10.30 -4.45 21.32
CA ALA A 11 10.89 -5.73 20.94
C ALA A 11 10.26 -6.31 19.65
N ALA A 12 8.93 -6.23 19.54
CA ALA A 12 8.20 -6.68 18.35
C ALA A 12 8.56 -5.86 17.10
N ALA A 13 8.80 -4.56 17.22
CA ALA A 13 9.18 -3.73 16.08
C ALA A 13 10.56 -4.13 15.53
N TRP A 14 11.53 -4.42 16.39
CA TRP A 14 12.85 -4.88 15.96
C TRP A 14 12.84 -6.29 15.37
N GLN A 15 12.03 -7.18 15.93
CA GLN A 15 11.80 -8.50 15.35
C GLN A 15 11.19 -8.37 13.94
N MET A 16 10.20 -7.50 13.77
CA MET A 16 9.58 -7.24 12.47
C MET A 16 10.59 -6.74 11.43
N SER A 17 11.44 -5.77 11.78
CA SER A 17 12.50 -5.30 10.89
C SER A 17 13.45 -6.44 10.49
N SER A 18 13.82 -7.30 11.44
CA SER A 18 14.69 -8.45 11.17
C SER A 18 14.06 -9.49 10.24
N VAL A 19 12.74 -9.72 10.37
CA VAL A 19 11.98 -10.59 9.46
C VAL A 19 11.93 -10.01 8.06
N LEU A 20 11.69 -8.70 7.93
CA LEU A 20 11.69 -8.01 6.63
C LEU A 20 13.06 -8.09 5.95
N ASP A 21 14.14 -7.90 6.69
CA ASP A 21 15.50 -8.03 6.16
C ASP A 21 15.82 -9.46 5.73
N THR A 22 15.41 -10.45 6.52
CA THR A 22 15.55 -11.88 6.17
C THR A 22 14.83 -12.22 4.87
N ILE A 23 13.60 -11.73 4.71
CA ILE A 23 12.79 -11.95 3.50
C ILE A 23 13.45 -11.28 2.28
N ASN A 24 13.94 -10.06 2.42
CA ASN A 24 14.54 -9.32 1.31
C ASN A 24 15.94 -9.83 0.90
N THR A 25 16.73 -10.29 1.86
CA THR A 25 18.12 -10.74 1.62
C THR A 25 18.25 -12.24 1.40
N GLY A 26 17.28 -13.04 1.86
CA GLY A 26 17.36 -14.49 1.89
C GLY A 26 18.33 -15.03 2.95
N ILE A 27 18.84 -14.19 3.86
CA ILE A 27 19.74 -14.60 4.95
C ILE A 27 18.92 -14.84 6.21
N VAL A 28 18.92 -16.07 6.70
CA VAL A 28 18.37 -16.38 8.03
C VAL A 28 19.49 -16.16 9.06
N PRO A 29 19.38 -15.17 9.96
CA PRO A 29 20.41 -14.92 10.96
C PRO A 29 20.45 -16.06 11.98
N GLY A 30 21.64 -16.58 12.24
CA GLY A 30 21.86 -17.58 13.26
C GLY A 30 21.99 -16.97 14.65
N ASN A 31 21.57 -17.72 15.66
CA ASN A 31 21.67 -17.32 17.04
C ASN A 31 23.01 -17.72 17.67
N ARG A 32 23.95 -16.79 17.77
CA ARG A 32 25.35 -17.10 18.10
C ARG A 32 25.60 -17.53 19.54
N ASN A 33 24.77 -17.16 20.53
CA ASN A 33 24.96 -17.68 21.90
C ASN A 33 24.17 -18.98 22.13
N SER A 34 23.52 -19.52 21.10
CA SER A 34 22.92 -20.85 21.13
C SER A 34 24.00 -21.93 20.96
N ASN A 35 24.73 -22.19 22.05
CA ASN A 35 25.78 -23.20 22.11
C ASN A 35 25.23 -24.63 22.21
N ASN A 36 24.19 -24.83 23.00
CA ASN A 36 23.50 -26.10 23.19
C ASN A 36 21.98 -25.86 23.25
N ILE A 37 21.22 -26.62 22.46
CA ILE A 37 19.75 -26.56 22.48
C ILE A 37 19.24 -27.47 23.61
N ASP A 38 18.25 -27.01 24.35
CA ASP A 38 17.62 -27.79 25.42
C ASP A 38 16.97 -29.06 24.85
N PHE A 39 17.20 -30.20 25.52
CA PHE A 39 16.67 -31.51 25.16
C PHE A 39 15.13 -31.52 25.10
N HIS A 40 14.47 -30.63 25.84
CA HIS A 40 13.03 -30.46 25.77
C HIS A 40 12.54 -30.03 24.38
N PHE A 41 13.38 -29.45 23.51
CA PHE A 41 12.99 -29.12 22.14
C PHE A 41 13.13 -30.28 21.15
N MET A 42 13.71 -31.42 21.56
CA MET A 42 14.00 -32.55 20.66
C MET A 42 12.75 -33.14 19.98
N HIS A 43 11.60 -33.12 20.65
CA HIS A 43 10.34 -33.62 20.09
C HIS A 43 9.68 -32.66 19.09
N ARG A 44 10.17 -31.41 18.97
CA ARG A 44 9.60 -30.40 18.08
C ARG A 44 10.27 -30.47 16.71
N THR A 45 9.86 -31.46 15.90
CA THR A 45 10.44 -31.73 14.58
C THR A 45 10.27 -30.60 13.56
N CYS A 46 9.28 -29.72 13.75
CA CYS A 46 9.03 -28.56 12.87
C CYS A 46 9.89 -27.34 13.21
N LEU A 47 10.71 -27.37 14.27
CA LEU A 47 11.56 -26.24 14.67
C LEU A 47 13.03 -26.54 14.42
N MET A 48 13.74 -25.54 13.91
CA MET A 48 15.19 -25.57 13.73
C MET A 48 15.80 -24.35 14.42
N PHE A 49 16.91 -24.57 15.14
CA PHE A 49 17.61 -23.53 15.90
C PHE A 49 19.03 -23.35 15.34
N PRO A 50 19.22 -22.52 14.30
CA PRO A 50 20.53 -22.31 13.70
C PRO A 50 21.43 -21.45 14.61
N SER A 51 22.66 -21.90 14.86
CA SER A 51 23.67 -21.10 15.59
C SER A 51 24.51 -20.19 14.68
N LYS A 52 24.51 -20.47 13.37
CA LYS A 52 25.20 -19.72 12.32
C LYS A 52 24.22 -19.23 11.28
N SER A 53 24.51 -18.09 10.65
CA SER A 53 23.65 -17.56 9.59
C SER A 53 23.64 -18.49 8.38
N ILE A 54 22.47 -18.66 7.78
CA ILE A 54 22.24 -19.52 6.63
C ILE A 54 21.81 -18.63 5.47
N GLN A 55 22.57 -18.67 4.38
CA GLN A 55 22.15 -18.09 3.11
C GLN A 55 21.21 -19.09 2.41
N THR A 56 19.98 -18.66 2.16
CA THR A 56 19.01 -19.43 1.36
C THR A 56 18.99 -18.93 -0.08
N ASP A 57 18.30 -19.67 -0.94
CA ASP A 57 17.91 -19.28 -2.30
C ASP A 57 16.75 -18.27 -2.33
N GLY A 58 16.06 -18.09 -1.19
CA GLY A 58 15.07 -17.06 -0.96
C GLY A 58 14.06 -17.46 0.12
N VAL A 59 13.53 -16.48 0.85
CA VAL A 59 12.52 -16.72 1.89
C VAL A 59 11.16 -16.20 1.42
N HIS A 60 10.19 -17.11 1.28
CA HIS A 60 8.85 -16.76 0.77
C HIS A 60 7.95 -16.07 1.79
N ALA A 61 8.10 -16.43 3.07
CA ALA A 61 7.34 -15.85 4.15
C ALA A 61 8.09 -15.96 5.48
N GLY A 62 7.79 -15.06 6.40
CA GLY A 62 8.28 -15.08 7.76
C GLY A 62 7.14 -14.87 8.74
N VAL A 63 7.18 -15.58 9.87
CA VAL A 63 6.21 -15.44 10.95
C VAL A 63 6.92 -14.88 12.17
N MET A 64 6.35 -13.84 12.75
CA MET A 64 6.77 -13.27 14.02
C MET A 64 5.66 -13.50 15.05
N SER A 65 6.02 -13.97 16.25
CA SER A 65 5.09 -14.07 17.37
C SER A 65 5.68 -13.33 18.58
N SER A 66 4.85 -12.53 19.24
CA SER A 66 5.22 -11.73 20.42
C SER A 66 4.25 -12.05 21.56
N PHE A 67 4.79 -12.22 22.76
CA PHE A 67 4.04 -12.52 23.98
C PHE A 67 4.33 -11.44 25.03
N GLY A 68 3.29 -10.74 25.46
CA GLY A 68 3.37 -9.64 26.43
C GLY A 68 2.68 -9.97 27.75
N PHE A 69 3.04 -9.22 28.80
CA PHE A 69 2.32 -9.28 30.07
C PHE A 69 0.84 -8.89 29.90
N GLY A 70 -0.04 -9.48 30.71
CA GLY A 70 -1.48 -9.26 30.62
C GLY A 70 -2.15 -10.05 29.50
N GLN A 71 -1.57 -11.18 29.07
CA GLN A 71 -2.10 -12.03 28.00
C GLN A 71 -2.22 -11.33 26.64
N VAL A 72 -1.43 -10.27 26.42
CA VAL A 72 -1.38 -9.56 25.15
C VAL A 72 -0.41 -10.28 24.22
N ASN A 73 -0.96 -11.14 23.38
CA ASN A 73 -0.20 -11.93 22.41
C ASN A 73 -0.56 -11.49 20.98
N GLY A 74 0.40 -11.55 20.07
CA GLY A 74 0.19 -11.20 18.67
C GLY A 74 1.12 -11.96 17.75
N THR A 75 0.59 -12.39 16.61
CA THR A 75 1.35 -13.04 15.55
C THR A 75 1.15 -12.28 14.25
N ALA A 76 2.24 -12.08 13.50
CA ALA A 76 2.22 -11.44 12.20
C ALA A 76 2.90 -12.36 11.18
N LEU A 77 2.24 -12.53 10.03
CA LEU A 77 2.78 -13.23 8.87
C LEU A 77 3.18 -12.17 7.82
N VAL A 78 4.42 -12.22 7.38
CA VAL A 78 4.95 -11.38 6.32
C VAL A 78 5.23 -12.25 5.12
N VAL A 79 4.72 -11.85 3.95
CA VAL A 79 4.89 -12.57 2.69
C VAL A 79 5.82 -11.77 1.78
N HIS A 80 6.67 -12.47 1.02
CA HIS A 80 7.64 -11.84 0.13
C HIS A 80 6.96 -10.94 -0.92
N PRO A 81 7.45 -9.72 -1.17
CA PRO A 81 6.77 -8.76 -2.05
C PRO A 81 6.72 -9.17 -3.53
N CYS A 82 7.49 -10.18 -3.95
CA CYS A 82 7.42 -10.73 -5.32
C CYS A 82 6.02 -11.24 -5.68
N TYR A 83 5.27 -11.77 -4.71
CA TYR A 83 3.90 -12.23 -4.95
C TYR A 83 2.97 -11.06 -5.31
N LEU A 84 3.15 -9.90 -4.67
CA LEU A 84 2.42 -8.68 -5.03
C LEU A 84 2.79 -8.21 -6.44
N PHE A 85 4.08 -8.19 -6.78
CA PHE A 85 4.52 -7.71 -8.09
C PHE A 85 4.12 -8.63 -9.25
N ARG A 86 3.99 -9.93 -8.99
CA ARG A 86 3.50 -10.92 -9.97
C ARG A 86 2.02 -10.76 -10.30
N ALA A 87 1.24 -10.16 -9.41
CA ALA A 87 -0.19 -9.90 -9.64
C ALA A 87 -0.46 -8.63 -10.47
N LEU A 88 0.56 -7.82 -10.74
CA LEU A 88 0.42 -6.57 -11.50
C LEU A 88 0.61 -6.81 -12.99
N ASP A 89 -0.05 -5.97 -13.80
CA ASP A 89 0.21 -5.92 -15.24
C ASP A 89 1.66 -5.52 -15.55
N ALA A 90 2.21 -6.11 -16.61
CA ALA A 90 3.63 -5.97 -16.98
C ALA A 90 3.99 -4.51 -17.31
N GLU A 91 3.10 -3.80 -18.00
CA GLU A 91 3.32 -2.42 -18.41
C GLU A 91 3.30 -1.49 -17.18
N TYR A 92 2.33 -1.69 -16.29
CA TYR A 92 2.25 -0.98 -15.01
C TYR A 92 3.47 -1.25 -14.11
N TYR A 93 3.91 -2.51 -14.03
CA TYR A 93 5.09 -2.89 -13.26
C TYR A 93 6.37 -2.21 -13.79
N ALA A 94 6.57 -2.20 -15.11
CA ALA A 94 7.70 -1.52 -15.73
C ALA A 94 7.71 -0.01 -15.43
N ALA A 95 6.54 0.65 -15.51
CA ALA A 95 6.40 2.06 -15.14
C ALA A 95 6.65 2.30 -13.64
N LYS A 96 6.20 1.40 -12.76
CA LYS A 96 6.45 1.47 -11.32
C LYS A 96 7.94 1.33 -11.00
N ARG A 97 8.65 0.41 -11.67
CA ARG A 97 10.09 0.19 -11.51
C ARG A 97 10.89 1.45 -11.85
N LYS A 98 10.56 2.12 -12.96
CA LYS A 98 11.17 3.40 -13.34
C LYS A 98 10.93 4.50 -12.30
N ARG A 99 9.70 4.63 -11.77
CA ARG A 99 9.40 5.59 -10.71
C ARG A 99 10.17 5.29 -9.42
N ASN A 100 10.35 4.01 -9.09
CA ASN A 100 11.08 3.59 -7.89
C ASN A 100 12.58 3.89 -7.98
N SER A 101 13.22 3.65 -9.13
CA SER A 101 14.65 3.97 -9.30
C SER A 101 14.92 5.47 -9.18
N VAL A 102 14.09 6.31 -9.79
CA VAL A 102 14.19 7.78 -9.66
C VAL A 102 14.02 8.21 -8.20
N ARG A 103 13.09 7.59 -7.46
CA ARG A 103 12.91 7.87 -6.03
C ARG A 103 14.13 7.46 -5.22
N GLN A 104 14.68 6.27 -5.46
CA GLN A 104 15.85 5.78 -4.75
C GLN A 104 17.05 6.71 -4.91
N LEU A 105 17.33 7.18 -6.14
CA LEU A 105 18.42 8.13 -6.40
C LEU A 105 18.20 9.47 -5.70
N LYS A 106 16.98 10.00 -5.72
CA LYS A 106 16.63 11.23 -5.01
C LYS A 106 16.80 11.08 -3.49
N THR A 107 16.31 9.98 -2.92
CA THR A 107 16.45 9.70 -1.49
C THR A 107 17.90 9.51 -1.08
N TYR A 108 18.71 8.83 -1.89
CA TYR A 108 20.14 8.67 -1.65
C TYR A 108 20.84 10.03 -1.55
N ASN A 109 20.65 10.90 -2.54
CA ASN A 109 21.26 12.24 -2.54
C ASN A 109 20.84 13.06 -1.31
N VAL A 110 19.54 13.10 -1.00
CA VAL A 110 19.01 13.86 0.14
C VAL A 110 19.52 13.29 1.47
N MET A 111 19.55 11.96 1.62
CA MET A 111 20.02 11.32 2.85
C MET A 111 21.52 11.56 3.07
N SER A 112 22.35 11.45 2.02
CA SER A 112 23.77 11.76 2.11
C SER A 112 24.02 13.21 2.50
N GLU A 113 23.30 14.16 1.89
CA GLU A 113 23.36 15.57 2.29
C GLU A 113 22.96 15.75 3.76
N MET A 114 21.91 15.05 4.20
CA MET A 114 21.41 15.18 5.55
C MET A 114 22.36 14.63 6.62
N ILE A 115 23.03 13.52 6.32
CA ILE A 115 24.05 12.93 7.19
C ILE A 115 25.23 13.90 7.34
N ILE A 116 25.72 14.47 6.25
CA ILE A 116 26.86 15.41 6.27
C ILE A 116 26.50 16.69 7.05
N LYS A 117 25.29 17.21 6.85
CA LYS A 117 24.81 18.45 7.49
C LYS A 117 24.22 18.24 8.89
N ASN A 118 24.21 17.01 9.41
CA ASN A 118 23.56 16.64 10.68
C ASN A 118 22.10 17.11 10.79
N ASN A 119 21.35 17.08 9.69
CA ASN A 119 19.96 17.58 9.64
C ASN A 119 18.95 16.52 9.15
N LEU A 120 19.11 15.27 9.61
CA LEU A 120 18.18 14.16 9.33
C LEU A 120 16.73 14.50 9.71
N VAL A 121 16.54 15.20 10.83
CA VAL A 121 15.22 15.60 11.31
C VAL A 121 15.00 17.07 10.98
N LYS A 122 14.04 17.34 10.08
CA LYS A 122 13.56 18.69 9.77
C LYS A 122 12.17 18.87 10.36
N ILE A 123 12.06 19.70 11.39
CA ILE A 123 10.79 20.01 12.05
C ILE A 123 9.98 20.90 11.10
N LYS A 124 8.70 20.57 10.91
CA LYS A 124 7.77 21.41 10.16
C LYS A 124 7.11 22.40 11.12
N GLU A 125 7.17 23.68 10.80
CA GLU A 125 6.58 24.75 11.64
C GLU A 125 5.06 24.88 11.48
N LYS A 126 4.55 24.63 10.27
CA LYS A 126 3.14 24.83 9.92
C LYS A 126 2.57 23.61 9.19
N PRO A 127 1.27 23.33 9.33
CA PRO A 127 0.59 22.37 8.48
C PRO A 127 0.64 22.82 7.01
N PRO A 128 0.39 21.91 6.05
CA PRO A 128 0.46 22.23 4.63
C PRO A 128 -0.77 23.01 4.10
N TYR A 129 -1.66 23.46 4.98
CA TYR A 129 -2.81 24.32 4.69
C TYR A 129 -2.78 25.59 5.56
N THR A 130 -3.41 26.66 5.08
CA THR A 130 -3.67 27.85 5.88
C THR A 130 -4.89 27.64 6.78
N LEU A 131 -5.01 28.42 7.86
CA LEU A 131 -6.17 28.35 8.77
C LEU A 131 -7.51 28.56 8.03
N GLU A 132 -7.53 29.42 7.01
CA GLU A 132 -8.72 29.66 6.18
C GLU A 132 -9.15 28.44 5.33
N LEU A 133 -8.22 27.54 5.04
CA LEU A 133 -8.46 26.36 4.21
C LEU A 133 -8.61 25.08 5.04
N GLU A 134 -8.43 25.15 6.37
CA GLU A 134 -8.45 24.00 7.27
C GLU A 134 -9.78 23.24 7.17
N ASP A 135 -10.91 23.91 7.38
CA ASP A 135 -12.24 23.28 7.33
C ASP A 135 -12.52 22.64 5.97
N LYS A 136 -12.12 23.32 4.89
CA LYS A 136 -12.35 22.86 3.51
C LYS A 136 -11.50 21.63 3.17
N VAL A 137 -10.25 21.60 3.64
CA VAL A 137 -9.34 20.48 3.38
C VAL A 137 -9.72 19.27 4.23
N LEU A 138 -10.11 19.46 5.48
CA LEU A 138 -10.50 18.37 6.38
C LEU A 138 -11.83 17.70 5.98
N THR A 139 -12.73 18.46 5.36
CA THR A 139 -14.03 17.95 4.91
C THR A 139 -14.01 17.37 3.48
N ASP A 140 -12.99 17.68 2.69
CA ASP A 140 -12.87 17.19 1.31
C ASP A 140 -12.01 15.91 1.21
N SER A 141 -12.65 14.77 0.92
CA SER A 141 -11.98 13.49 0.69
C SER A 141 -11.06 13.46 -0.55
N LEU A 142 -11.29 14.37 -1.50
CA LEU A 142 -10.55 14.48 -2.76
C LEU A 142 -9.44 15.54 -2.70
N ALA A 143 -9.32 16.28 -1.61
CA ALA A 143 -8.27 17.28 -1.46
C ALA A 143 -6.88 16.63 -1.62
N ARG A 144 -6.03 17.20 -2.47
CA ARG A 144 -4.66 16.75 -2.72
C ARG A 144 -3.69 17.93 -2.68
N LEU A 145 -2.47 17.63 -2.25
CA LEU A 145 -1.38 18.58 -2.26
C LEU A 145 -0.84 18.76 -3.67
N SER A 146 -0.55 20.00 -4.03
CA SER A 146 0.19 20.35 -5.25
C SER A 146 1.56 20.88 -4.88
N ALA A 147 2.54 20.71 -5.77
CA ALA A 147 3.81 21.41 -5.64
C ALA A 147 3.55 22.89 -5.90
N ASP A 148 3.81 23.74 -4.90
CA ASP A 148 3.71 25.18 -5.05
C ASP A 148 5.04 25.73 -5.59
N SER A 149 4.95 26.53 -6.66
CA SER A 149 6.12 27.06 -7.38
C SER A 149 6.84 28.16 -6.59
N GLN A 150 6.19 28.77 -5.60
CA GLN A 150 6.74 29.92 -4.87
C GLN A 150 7.32 29.58 -3.50
N THR A 151 6.71 28.66 -2.74
CA THR A 151 7.12 28.41 -1.35
C THR A 151 8.06 27.22 -1.18
N GLY A 152 8.08 26.26 -2.12
CA GLY A 152 9.01 25.12 -2.07
C GLY A 152 8.55 23.86 -1.33
N PRO A 153 7.53 23.86 -0.42
CA PRO A 153 6.88 22.64 0.00
C PRO A 153 5.55 22.40 -0.74
N TYR A 154 5.10 21.15 -0.67
CA TYR A 154 3.75 20.77 -1.04
C TYR A 154 2.73 21.51 -0.16
N SER A 155 1.81 22.26 -0.77
CA SER A 155 0.76 23.00 -0.08
C SER A 155 -0.61 22.76 -0.72
N PHE A 156 -1.67 22.98 0.06
CA PHE A 156 -3.03 22.95 -0.46
C PHE A 156 -3.32 24.24 -1.21
N SER A 157 -3.62 24.12 -2.50
CA SER A 157 -4.08 25.25 -3.28
C SER A 157 -5.53 25.59 -2.94
N LYS A 158 -5.94 26.84 -3.16
CA LYS A 158 -7.35 27.27 -3.03
C LYS A 158 -8.29 26.57 -4.02
N LYS A 159 -7.75 25.98 -5.09
CA LYS A 159 -8.51 25.28 -6.13
C LYS A 159 -8.34 23.76 -5.94
N GLN A 160 -9.21 23.18 -5.12
CA GLN A 160 -9.29 21.73 -4.94
C GLN A 160 -10.44 21.15 -5.79
N PRO A 161 -10.29 19.93 -6.33
CA PRO A 161 -11.38 19.26 -7.01
C PRO A 161 -12.44 18.84 -5.98
N MET A 162 -13.52 19.61 -5.85
CA MET A 162 -14.64 19.31 -4.94
C MET A 162 -15.53 18.15 -5.42
N HIS A 163 -15.38 17.72 -6.68
CA HIS A 163 -16.14 16.61 -7.25
C HIS A 163 -15.19 15.57 -7.84
N ALA A 164 -15.56 14.29 -7.67
CA ALA A 164 -14.83 13.21 -8.30
C ALA A 164 -14.92 13.37 -9.82
N PRO A 165 -13.83 13.15 -10.57
CA PRO A 165 -13.91 13.15 -12.02
C PRO A 165 -14.91 12.08 -12.47
N ILE A 166 -16.02 12.53 -13.05
CA ILE A 166 -17.03 11.65 -13.65
C ILE A 166 -16.50 11.25 -15.02
N ASP A 167 -16.36 9.94 -15.25
CA ASP A 167 -15.96 9.43 -16.56
C ASP A 167 -17.19 9.40 -17.49
N ASP A 168 -17.40 10.51 -18.19
CA ASP A 168 -18.52 10.68 -19.12
C ASP A 168 -18.33 9.95 -20.47
N SER A 169 -17.22 9.21 -20.64
CA SER A 169 -16.89 8.54 -21.91
C SER A 169 -18.00 7.61 -22.40
N ASN A 170 -18.62 6.89 -21.47
CA ASN A 170 -19.69 5.94 -21.76
C ASN A 170 -21.09 6.56 -21.69
N VAL A 171 -21.23 7.77 -21.17
CA VAL A 171 -22.54 8.42 -21.00
C VAL A 171 -23.23 8.56 -22.34
N LYS A 172 -22.52 9.01 -23.39
CA LYS A 172 -23.06 9.16 -24.76
C LYS A 172 -23.52 7.83 -25.37
N ALA A 173 -22.77 6.76 -25.16
CA ALA A 173 -23.14 5.44 -25.67
C ALA A 173 -24.38 4.90 -24.95
N VAL A 174 -24.49 5.14 -23.64
CA VAL A 174 -25.64 4.72 -22.83
C VAL A 174 -26.89 5.55 -23.15
N THR A 175 -26.78 6.88 -23.35
CA THR A 175 -27.94 7.70 -23.77
C THR A 175 -28.45 7.30 -25.15
N GLN A 176 -27.57 7.06 -26.12
CA GLN A 176 -27.98 6.58 -27.45
C GLN A 176 -28.68 5.21 -27.40
N LEU A 177 -28.19 4.29 -26.56
CA LEU A 177 -28.85 2.99 -26.34
C LEU A 177 -30.22 3.14 -25.66
N LEU A 178 -30.36 4.07 -24.71
CA LEU A 178 -31.62 4.34 -24.04
C LEU A 178 -32.65 4.98 -25.00
N GLU A 179 -32.23 5.98 -25.77
CA GLU A 179 -33.07 6.63 -26.78
C GLU A 179 -33.54 5.63 -27.83
N ALA A 180 -32.64 4.79 -28.36
CA ALA A 180 -32.99 3.73 -29.30
C ALA A 180 -34.00 2.73 -28.71
N ARG A 181 -33.89 2.40 -27.42
CA ARG A 181 -34.87 1.54 -26.72
C ARG A 181 -36.23 2.20 -26.56
N VAL A 182 -36.29 3.50 -26.27
CA VAL A 182 -37.54 4.26 -26.17
C VAL A 182 -38.23 4.35 -27.52
N THR A 183 -37.49 4.57 -28.62
CA THR A 183 -38.06 4.56 -29.97
C THR A 183 -38.57 3.18 -30.39
N LEU A 184 -37.87 2.10 -29.99
CA LEU A 184 -38.34 0.72 -30.19
C LEU A 184 -39.62 0.40 -29.41
N LEU A 185 -39.73 0.84 -28.16
CA LEU A 185 -40.95 0.67 -27.37
C LEU A 185 -42.12 1.50 -27.92
N ALA A 186 -41.87 2.74 -28.37
CA ALA A 186 -42.89 3.58 -29.00
C ALA A 186 -43.38 2.99 -30.34
N SER A 187 -42.48 2.44 -31.15
CA SER A 187 -42.84 1.80 -32.43
C SER A 187 -43.55 0.45 -32.24
N VAL A 188 -43.21 -0.32 -31.20
CA VAL A 188 -43.97 -1.54 -30.84
C VAL A 188 -45.37 -1.21 -30.35
N SER A 189 -45.53 -0.19 -29.50
CA SER A 189 -46.86 0.24 -29.02
C SER A 189 -47.77 0.71 -30.17
N ILE A 190 -47.24 1.45 -31.14
CA ILE A 190 -47.99 1.88 -32.34
C ILE A 190 -48.35 0.68 -33.23
N LYS A 191 -47.47 -0.31 -33.37
CA LYS A 191 -47.71 -1.50 -34.21
C LYS A 191 -48.71 -2.48 -33.59
N VAL A 192 -48.80 -2.54 -32.26
CA VAL A 192 -49.82 -3.34 -31.55
C VAL A 192 -51.19 -2.68 -31.64
N ILE A 193 -51.29 -1.36 -31.51
CA ILE A 193 -52.56 -0.62 -31.65
C ILE A 193 -53.11 -0.73 -33.09
N LEU A 194 -52.26 -0.63 -34.11
CA LEU A 194 -52.68 -0.78 -35.51
C LEU A 194 -53.08 -2.21 -35.90
N ARG A 195 -52.60 -3.25 -35.20
CA ARG A 195 -53.03 -4.64 -35.45
C ARG A 195 -54.38 -4.96 -34.81
N VAL A 196 -54.71 -4.38 -33.65
CA VAL A 196 -56.00 -4.63 -32.98
C VAL A 196 -57.18 -3.98 -33.73
N GLN A 197 -56.92 -2.93 -34.53
CA GLN A 197 -57.97 -2.20 -35.23
C GLN A 197 -58.30 -2.75 -36.63
N ILE A 198 -57.55 -3.74 -37.12
CA ILE A 198 -57.75 -4.37 -38.45
C ILE A 198 -58.45 -5.75 -38.35
N ASP A 199 -58.55 -6.34 -37.15
CA ASP A 199 -59.20 -7.65 -36.92
C ASP A 199 -60.60 -7.55 -36.26
N VAL A 200 -61.44 -6.61 -36.71
CA VAL A 200 -62.88 -6.61 -36.37
C VAL A 200 -63.69 -6.52 -37.66
N HIS A 201 -63.87 -7.67 -38.31
CA HIS A 201 -64.98 -7.97 -39.21
C HIS A 201 -65.74 -9.16 -38.64
#